data_AF-X1VMV1-F1
#
_entry.id   AF-X1VMV1-F1
#
_cell.length_a   1.000
_cell.length_b   1.000
_cell.length_c   1.000
_cell.angle_alpha   90.00
_cell.angle_beta   90.00
_cell.angle_gamma   90.00
#
_symmetry.space_group_name_H-M   'P 1'
#
loop_
_entity.id
_entity.type
_entity.pdbx_description
1 polymer ?
#
loop_
_entity_poly.entity_id
_entity_poly.type
_entity_poly.pdbx_seq_one_letter_code
_entity_poly.pdbx_strand_id
1 'polypeptide(L)'
;IRNKAGILIAVVIGLALLAFVLGDFLGQGSGPAFGSKKLFELAEINGKSISYQLYEQKIQNLIEVYKLIGRSVIDEATNESIREQTWQQLIRDYVLADEYKELGITVSSDELFDLVQGNNPHPIIRNLFSDPQTGQINKPALIQFLKTLDNDPG
;
A
#
# COMPACT_ATOMS: atom_id res chain seq x y z
N ILE A 1 -24.28 -62.39 -3.28
CA ILE A 1 -23.37 -61.32 -2.80
C ILE A 1 -22.60 -60.57 -3.92
N ARG A 2 -22.46 -61.12 -5.13
CA ARG A 2 -21.78 -60.46 -6.28
C ARG A 2 -22.49 -59.22 -6.85
N ASN A 3 -23.83 -59.16 -6.85
CA ASN A 3 -24.57 -57.97 -7.31
C ASN A 3 -24.62 -56.83 -6.28
N LYS A 4 -24.50 -57.11 -4.98
CA LYS A 4 -24.57 -56.08 -3.94
C LYS A 4 -23.27 -55.27 -3.86
N ALA A 5 -22.12 -55.93 -4.08
CA ALA A 5 -20.82 -55.27 -4.14
C ALA A 5 -20.72 -54.29 -5.32
N GLY A 6 -21.19 -54.69 -6.51
CA GLY A 6 -21.21 -53.80 -7.69
C GLY A 6 -22.09 -52.56 -7.51
N ILE A 7 -23.26 -52.72 -6.90
CA ILE A 7 -24.17 -51.59 -6.61
C ILE A 7 -23.58 -50.65 -5.55
N LEU A 8 -22.97 -51.20 -4.49
CA LEU A 8 -22.31 -50.39 -3.46
C LEU A 8 -21.15 -49.58 -4.05
N ILE A 9 -20.33 -50.20 -4.90
CA ILE A 9 -19.22 -49.52 -5.58
C ILE A 9 -19.74 -48.39 -6.47
N ALA A 10 -20.80 -48.63 -7.25
CA ALA A 10 -21.39 -47.60 -8.10
C ALA A 10 -21.96 -46.41 -7.31
N VAL A 11 -22.60 -46.67 -6.16
CA VAL A 11 -23.12 -45.61 -5.27
C VAL A 11 -21.98 -44.79 -4.66
N VAL A 12 -20.90 -45.44 -4.23
CA VAL A 12 -19.73 -44.75 -3.65
C VAL A 12 -19.04 -43.86 -4.67
N ILE A 13 -18.83 -44.37 -5.90
CA ILE A 13 -18.22 -43.58 -6.98
C ILE A 13 -19.14 -42.42 -7.38
N GLY A 14 -20.45 -42.66 -7.49
CA GLY A 14 -21.44 -41.61 -7.77
C GLY A 14 -21.46 -40.51 -6.70
N LEU A 15 -21.41 -40.88 -5.41
CA LEU A 15 -21.31 -39.93 -4.31
C LEU A 15 -19.98 -39.16 -4.31
N ALA A 16 -18.86 -39.81 -4.63
CA ALA A 16 -17.55 -39.17 -4.68
C ALA A 16 -17.46 -38.12 -5.79
N LEU A 17 -17.99 -38.43 -6.98
CA LEU A 17 -18.04 -37.48 -8.11
C LEU A 17 -18.99 -36.31 -7.82
N LEU A 18 -20.13 -36.59 -7.18
CA LEU A 18 -21.09 -35.56 -6.79
C LEU A 18 -20.50 -34.65 -5.70
N ALA A 19 -19.77 -35.21 -4.72
CA ALA A 19 -19.03 -34.44 -3.73
C ALA A 19 -17.89 -33.61 -4.33
N PHE A 20 -17.17 -34.12 -5.35
CA PHE A 20 -16.13 -33.37 -6.06
C PHE A 20 -16.70 -32.18 -6.82
N VAL A 21 -17.80 -32.38 -7.57
CA VAL A 21 -18.46 -31.30 -8.32
C VAL A 21 -19.06 -30.26 -7.36
N LEU A 22 -19.74 -30.68 -6.30
CA LEU A 22 -20.24 -29.74 -5.28
C LEU A 22 -19.09 -29.04 -4.53
N GLY A 23 -17.96 -29.72 -4.29
CA GLY A 23 -16.76 -29.13 -3.72
C GLY A 23 -16.13 -28.06 -4.63
N ASP A 24 -16.13 -28.27 -5.95
CA ASP A 24 -15.64 -27.32 -6.94
C ASP A 24 -16.56 -26.08 -7.04
N PHE A 25 -17.89 -26.28 -6.99
CA PHE A 25 -18.88 -25.19 -6.94
C PHE A 25 -18.85 -24.39 -5.62
N LEU A 26 -18.58 -25.03 -4.49
CA LEU A 26 -18.41 -24.36 -3.18
C LEU A 26 -17.01 -23.71 -3.04
N GLY A 27 -16.02 -24.20 -3.79
CA GLY A 27 -14.64 -23.71 -3.80
C GLY A 27 -14.44 -22.37 -4.53
N GLN A 28 -15.42 -21.90 -5.30
CA GLN A 28 -15.30 -20.64 -6.06
C GLN A 28 -15.73 -19.39 -5.27
N GLY A 29 -16.16 -19.52 -4.01
CA GLY A 29 -16.68 -18.39 -3.22
C GLY A 29 -16.19 -18.23 -1.78
N SER A 30 -15.63 -19.26 -1.13
CA SER A 30 -15.25 -19.15 0.30
C SER A 30 -14.42 -20.34 0.81
N GLY A 31 -13.14 -20.41 0.43
CA GLY A 31 -12.10 -21.04 1.25
C GLY A 31 -11.61 -20.04 2.31
N PRO A 32 -11.08 -20.46 3.48
CA PRO A 32 -10.98 -19.63 4.67
C PRO A 32 -10.08 -18.41 4.45
N ALA A 33 -10.70 -17.26 4.20
CA ALA A 33 -10.08 -15.95 4.13
C ALA A 33 -9.40 -15.52 5.46
N PHE A 34 -9.43 -16.38 6.48
CA PHE A 34 -8.77 -16.19 7.77
C PHE A 34 -7.29 -16.64 7.77
N GLY A 35 -6.85 -17.44 6.79
CA GLY A 35 -5.45 -17.89 6.68
C GLY A 35 -4.60 -17.12 5.67
N SER A 36 -5.22 -16.61 4.60
CA SER A 36 -4.50 -15.96 3.50
C SER A 36 -3.97 -14.58 3.85
N LYS A 37 -4.61 -13.86 4.77
CA LYS A 37 -4.15 -12.53 5.22
C LYS A 37 -2.81 -12.61 5.98
N LYS A 38 -2.61 -13.64 6.80
CA LYS A 38 -1.35 -13.85 7.55
C LYS A 38 -0.18 -14.26 6.67
N LEU A 39 -0.42 -14.87 5.51
CA LEU A 39 0.64 -15.32 4.61
C LEU A 39 1.36 -14.16 3.90
N PHE A 40 0.73 -12.98 3.81
CA PHE A 40 1.31 -11.78 3.20
C PHE A 40 1.62 -10.67 4.22
N GLU A 41 1.51 -10.98 5.50
CA GLU A 41 1.86 -10.08 6.60
C GLU A 41 3.38 -10.09 6.78
N LEU A 42 3.98 -8.90 6.68
CA LEU A 42 5.40 -8.68 6.92
C LEU A 42 5.65 -8.42 8.42
N ALA A 43 4.81 -7.61 9.05
CA ALA A 43 4.90 -7.27 10.47
C ALA A 43 3.58 -6.72 11.01
N GLU A 44 3.47 -6.65 12.34
CA GLU A 44 2.39 -5.97 13.04
C GLU A 44 2.99 -4.85 13.91
N ILE A 45 2.54 -3.61 13.72
CA ILE A 45 2.98 -2.44 14.50
C ILE A 45 1.74 -1.78 15.08
N ASN A 46 1.71 -1.67 16.41
CA ASN A 46 0.60 -1.07 17.16
C ASN A 46 -0.79 -1.66 16.82
N GLY A 47 -0.88 -2.99 16.67
CA GLY A 47 -2.13 -3.66 16.32
C GLY A 47 -2.54 -3.55 14.84
N LYS A 48 -1.72 -2.90 14.00
CA LYS A 48 -1.95 -2.76 12.56
C LYS A 48 -0.97 -3.64 11.78
N SER A 49 -1.52 -4.47 10.89
CA SER A 49 -0.75 -5.33 10.00
C SER A 49 -0.13 -4.52 8.86
N ILE A 50 1.15 -4.76 8.59
CA ILE A 50 1.90 -4.25 7.44
C ILE A 50 2.06 -5.42 6.47
N SER A 51 1.53 -5.28 5.26
CA SER A 51 1.69 -6.30 4.23
C SER A 51 3.04 -6.19 3.53
N TYR A 52 3.57 -7.31 3.07
CA TYR A 52 4.76 -7.35 2.23
C TYR A 52 4.57 -6.54 0.93
N GLN A 53 3.35 -6.55 0.37
CA GLN A 53 2.98 -5.81 -0.83
C GLN A 53 3.14 -4.29 -0.63
N LEU A 54 2.68 -3.76 0.50
CA LEU A 54 2.82 -2.33 0.83
C LEU A 54 4.29 -1.94 0.96
N TYR A 55 5.08 -2.78 1.64
CA TYR A 55 6.51 -2.53 1.82
C TYR A 55 7.25 -2.48 0.48
N GLU A 56 7.05 -3.48 -0.39
CA GLU A 56 7.66 -3.51 -1.71
C GLU A 56 7.18 -2.34 -2.59
N GLN A 57 5.90 -1.97 -2.54
CA GLN A 57 5.40 -0.80 -3.27
C GLN A 57 6.13 0.49 -2.86
N LYS A 58 6.33 0.71 -1.55
CA LYS A 58 7.06 1.90 -1.05
C LYS A 58 8.53 1.89 -1.47
N ILE A 59 9.18 0.72 -1.50
CA ILE A 59 10.55 0.57 -2.02
C ILE A 59 10.60 0.99 -3.49
N GLN A 60 9.67 0.50 -4.32
CA GLN A 60 9.65 0.85 -5.74
C GLN A 60 9.44 2.35 -5.97
N ASN A 61 8.54 2.99 -5.22
CA ASN A 61 8.34 4.44 -5.29
C ASN A 61 9.63 5.21 -4.96
N LEU A 62 10.37 4.78 -3.92
CA LEU A 62 11.62 5.42 -3.54
C LEU A 62 12.71 5.20 -4.60
N ILE A 63 12.77 4.01 -5.21
CA ILE A 63 13.67 3.74 -6.35
C ILE A 63 13.33 4.65 -7.54
N GLU A 64 12.05 4.89 -7.83
CA GLU A 64 11.63 5.81 -8.90
C GLU A 64 12.11 7.24 -8.63
N VAL A 65 12.01 7.72 -7.39
CA VAL A 65 12.56 9.03 -7.01
C VAL A 65 14.07 9.09 -7.26
N TYR A 66 14.82 8.04 -6.90
CA TYR A 66 16.26 7.96 -7.16
C TYR A 66 16.58 8.00 -8.66
N LYS A 67 15.77 7.34 -9.49
CA LYS A 67 15.91 7.39 -10.95
C LYS A 67 15.65 8.80 -11.49
N LEU A 68 14.65 9.52 -10.98
CA LEU A 68 14.32 10.89 -11.39
C LEU A 68 15.45 11.89 -11.08
N ILE A 69 16.20 11.70 -9.99
CA ILE A 69 17.34 12.56 -9.63
C ILE A 69 18.67 12.14 -10.30
N GLY A 70 18.60 11.24 -11.30
CA GLY A 70 19.75 10.86 -12.12
C GLY A 70 20.54 9.64 -11.63
N ARG A 71 20.06 8.91 -10.61
CA ARG A 71 20.64 7.62 -10.19
C ARG A 71 19.89 6.47 -10.86
N SER A 72 20.20 6.24 -12.14
CA SER A 72 19.57 5.18 -12.94
C SER A 72 20.03 3.77 -12.59
N VAL A 73 21.23 3.63 -12.00
CA VAL A 73 21.77 2.36 -11.51
C VAL A 73 21.74 2.39 -9.98
N ILE A 74 21.00 1.46 -9.39
CA ILE A 74 20.94 1.23 -7.95
C ILE A 74 21.83 0.03 -7.66
N ASP A 75 22.93 0.25 -6.94
CA ASP A 75 23.79 -0.83 -6.44
C ASP A 75 23.19 -1.48 -5.19
N GLU A 76 23.73 -2.62 -4.77
CA GLU A 76 23.20 -3.37 -3.63
C GLU A 76 23.22 -2.53 -2.34
N ALA A 77 24.29 -1.75 -2.11
CA ALA A 77 24.38 -0.88 -0.95
C ALA A 77 23.27 0.19 -0.91
N THR A 78 22.96 0.81 -2.06
CA THR A 78 21.85 1.76 -2.15
C THR A 78 20.50 1.04 -1.98
N ASN A 79 20.34 -0.16 -2.52
CA ASN A 79 19.13 -0.98 -2.37
C ASN A 79 18.85 -1.34 -0.90
N GLU A 80 19.88 -1.78 -0.15
CA GLU A 80 19.76 -2.03 1.29
C GLU A 80 19.39 -0.75 2.05
N SER A 81 20.03 0.37 1.73
CA SER A 81 19.70 1.66 2.34
C SER A 81 18.26 2.09 2.07
N ILE A 82 17.75 1.86 0.86
CA ILE A 82 16.36 2.17 0.47
C ILE A 82 15.38 1.32 1.28
N ARG A 83 15.69 0.02 1.44
CA ARG A 83 14.88 -0.92 2.23
C ARG A 83 14.80 -0.48 3.69
N GLU A 84 15.94 -0.19 4.31
CA GLU A 84 16.00 0.29 5.69
C GLU A 84 15.26 1.62 5.86
N GLN A 85 15.47 2.59 4.96
CA GLN A 85 14.76 3.86 5.00
C GLN A 85 13.25 3.67 4.92
N THR A 86 12.78 2.81 4.02
CA THR A 86 11.35 2.50 3.86
C THR A 86 10.79 1.85 5.12
N TRP A 87 11.53 0.92 5.72
CA TRP A 87 11.15 0.27 6.96
C TRP A 87 11.01 1.25 8.13
N GLN A 88 11.99 2.12 8.32
CA GLN A 88 11.96 3.15 9.36
C GLN A 88 10.82 4.16 9.14
N GLN A 89 10.51 4.48 7.88
CA GLN A 89 9.36 5.32 7.57
C GLN A 89 8.05 4.62 7.95
N LEU A 90 7.86 3.35 7.58
CA LEU A 90 6.67 2.59 7.97
C LEU A 90 6.49 2.49 9.48
N ILE A 91 7.55 2.23 10.24
CA ILE A 91 7.49 2.23 11.71
C ILE A 91 7.00 3.60 12.21
N ARG A 92 7.62 4.70 11.75
CA ARG A 92 7.20 6.05 12.16
C ARG A 92 5.75 6.34 11.80
N ASP A 93 5.34 6.08 10.57
CA ASP A 93 3.98 6.31 10.10
C ASP A 93 2.97 5.59 11.00
N TYR A 94 3.23 4.32 11.34
CA TYR A 94 2.31 3.50 12.12
C TYR A 94 2.31 3.84 13.61
N VAL A 95 3.47 4.17 14.18
CA VAL A 95 3.59 4.57 15.59
C VAL A 95 2.97 5.95 15.82
N LEU A 96 3.26 6.91 14.94
CA LEU A 96 2.79 8.29 15.08
C LEU A 96 1.33 8.46 14.66
N ALA A 97 0.79 7.60 13.79
CA ALA A 97 -0.62 7.68 13.38
C ALA A 97 -1.60 7.60 14.56
N ASP A 98 -1.29 6.78 15.58
CA ASP A 98 -2.16 6.65 16.75
C ASP A 98 -2.00 7.84 17.69
N GLU A 99 -0.77 8.33 17.88
CA GLU A 99 -0.48 9.54 18.67
C GLU A 99 -1.13 10.79 18.06
N TYR A 100 -1.05 11.00 16.73
CA TYR A 100 -1.69 12.13 16.05
C TYR A 100 -3.22 12.10 16.18
N LYS A 101 -3.82 10.91 16.13
CA LYS A 101 -5.26 10.73 16.28
C LYS A 101 -5.71 10.98 17.72
N GLU A 102 -4.92 10.56 18.70
CA GLU A 102 -5.18 10.80 20.12
C GLU A 102 -5.00 12.26 20.51
N LEU A 103 -3.99 12.93 19.95
CA LEU A 103 -3.75 14.38 20.13
C LEU A 103 -4.69 15.28 19.31
N GLY A 104 -5.55 14.70 18.45
CA GLY A 104 -6.48 15.45 17.60
C GLY A 104 -5.79 16.31 16.52
N ILE A 105 -4.53 16.00 16.19
CA ILE A 105 -3.75 16.70 15.17
C ILE A 105 -4.24 16.22 13.81
N THR A 106 -5.25 16.91 13.29
CA THR A 106 -5.71 16.76 11.89
C THR A 106 -5.16 17.96 11.14
N VAL A 107 -4.45 17.73 10.03
CA VAL A 107 -4.03 18.84 9.15
C VAL A 107 -5.30 19.45 8.58
N SER A 108 -5.66 20.64 9.06
CA SER A 108 -6.84 21.34 8.55
C SER A 108 -6.59 21.80 7.13
N SER A 109 -7.64 21.89 6.31
CA SER A 109 -7.52 22.42 4.95
C SER A 109 -6.92 23.83 4.91
N ASP A 110 -7.07 24.59 5.99
CA ASP A 110 -6.52 25.93 6.17
C ASP A 110 -4.99 25.90 6.42
N GLU A 111 -4.46 24.93 7.18
CA GLU A 111 -3.01 24.74 7.33
C GLU A 111 -2.34 24.26 6.04
N LEU A 112 -3.02 23.40 5.27
CA LEU A 112 -2.56 23.02 3.93
C LEU A 112 -2.54 24.26 3.01
N PHE A 113 -3.52 25.15 3.12
CA PHE A 113 -3.56 26.40 2.36
C PHE A 113 -2.38 27.31 2.75
N ASP A 114 -2.04 27.42 4.03
CA ASP A 114 -0.90 28.23 4.48
C ASP A 114 0.47 27.66 4.09
N LEU A 115 0.61 26.33 4.11
CA LEU A 115 1.85 25.64 3.69
C LEU A 115 2.13 25.77 2.18
N VAL A 116 1.08 26.03 1.40
CA VAL A 116 1.10 26.01 -0.07
C VAL A 116 0.98 27.42 -0.66
N GLN A 117 0.15 28.28 -0.09
CA GLN A 117 -0.16 29.63 -0.59
C GLN A 117 0.01 30.74 0.45
N GLY A 118 0.28 30.41 1.72
CA GLY A 118 0.46 31.36 2.80
C GLY A 118 1.76 32.17 2.71
N ASN A 119 1.95 33.09 3.66
CA ASN A 119 3.11 33.97 3.71
C ASN A 119 4.44 33.25 3.99
N ASN A 120 4.41 31.96 4.37
CA ASN A 120 5.59 31.17 4.67
C ASN A 120 5.45 29.73 4.15
N PRO A 121 5.47 29.52 2.82
CA PRO A 121 5.27 28.21 2.23
C PRO A 121 6.39 27.26 2.65
N HIS A 122 6.06 25.96 2.76
CA HIS A 122 7.03 24.95 3.18
C HIS A 122 8.28 24.98 2.26
N PRO A 123 9.51 24.86 2.79
CA PRO A 123 10.74 24.99 1.99
C PRO A 123 10.78 24.09 0.76
N ILE A 124 10.21 22.88 0.85
CA ILE A 124 10.11 21.94 -0.28
C ILE A 124 9.16 22.45 -1.36
N ILE A 125 7.99 22.99 -0.99
CA ILE A 125 7.05 23.59 -1.95
C ILE A 125 7.70 24.78 -2.66
N ARG A 126 8.43 25.61 -1.90
CA ARG A 126 9.19 26.72 -2.46
C ARG A 126 10.22 26.23 -3.46
N ASN A 127 10.97 25.17 -3.16
CA ASN A 127 11.99 24.66 -4.07
C ASN A 127 11.42 24.02 -5.34
N LEU A 128 10.26 23.34 -5.24
CA LEU A 128 9.67 22.61 -6.36
C LEU A 128 8.81 23.50 -7.27
N PHE A 129 8.16 24.52 -6.70
CA PHE A 129 7.17 25.33 -7.40
C PHE A 129 7.56 26.79 -7.56
N SER A 130 8.75 27.21 -7.13
CA SER A 130 9.24 28.57 -7.45
C SER A 130 9.83 28.64 -8.86
N ASP A 131 9.54 29.75 -9.54
CA ASP A 131 10.17 30.11 -10.78
C ASP A 131 11.68 30.38 -10.57
N PRO A 132 12.59 29.74 -11.32
CA PRO A 132 14.03 29.89 -11.13
C PRO A 132 14.56 31.31 -11.37
N GLN A 133 13.85 32.12 -12.14
CA GLN A 133 14.28 33.47 -12.52
C GLN A 133 13.74 34.53 -11.55
N THR A 134 12.52 34.33 -11.03
CA THR A 134 11.87 35.33 -10.16
C THR A 134 11.81 34.91 -8.69
N GLY A 135 12.07 33.64 -8.38
CA GLY A 135 11.94 33.06 -7.04
C GLY A 135 10.51 33.05 -6.51
N GLN A 136 9.53 33.41 -7.34
CA GLN A 136 8.12 33.45 -6.98
C GLN A 136 7.46 32.11 -7.26
N ILE A 137 6.53 31.70 -6.39
CA ILE A 137 5.80 30.45 -6.56
C ILE A 137 4.88 30.54 -7.79
N ASN A 138 5.02 29.57 -8.69
CA ASN A 138 4.13 29.29 -9.80
C ASN A 138 2.83 28.64 -9.26
N LYS A 139 1.91 29.49 -8.84
CA LYS A 139 0.60 29.09 -8.31
C LYS A 139 -0.19 28.17 -9.26
N PRO A 140 -0.22 28.38 -10.59
CA PRO A 140 -0.87 27.45 -11.52
C PRO A 140 -0.35 26.01 -11.45
N ALA A 141 0.99 25.82 -11.45
CA ALA A 141 1.60 24.49 -11.36
C ALA A 141 1.28 23.80 -10.04
N LEU A 142 1.24 24.57 -8.96
CA LEU A 142 0.91 24.09 -7.62
C LEU A 142 -0.55 23.66 -7.49
N ILE A 143 -1.49 24.43 -8.04
CA ILE A 143 -2.92 24.08 -8.07
C ILE A 143 -3.15 22.80 -8.88
N GLN A 144 -2.44 22.63 -9.99
CA GLN A 144 -2.54 21.41 -10.80
C GLN A 144 -2.06 20.18 -10.02
N PHE A 145 -0.97 20.30 -9.25
CA PHE A 145 -0.47 19.24 -8.38
C PHE A 145 -1.45 18.90 -7.24
N LEU A 146 -2.07 19.90 -6.59
CA LEU A 146 -3.08 19.65 -5.57
C LEU A 146 -4.30 18.89 -6.13
N LYS A 147 -4.74 19.25 -7.34
CA LYS A 147 -5.83 18.55 -8.02
C LYS A 147 -5.49 17.09 -8.33
N THR A 148 -4.23 16.75 -8.57
CA THR A 148 -3.83 15.34 -8.76
C THR A 148 -3.83 14.55 -7.46
N LEU A 149 -3.60 15.18 -6.30
CA LEU A 149 -3.67 14.52 -4.99
C LEU A 149 -5.11 14.27 -4.51
N ASP A 150 -6.01 15.22 -4.75
CA ASP A 150 -7.44 15.07 -4.38
C ASP A 150 -8.17 14.00 -5.22
N ASN A 151 -7.61 13.69 -6.40
CA ASN A 151 -8.12 12.66 -7.30
C ASN A 151 -7.42 11.29 -7.16
N ASP A 152 -6.47 11.14 -6.22
CA ASP A 152 -5.83 9.85 -5.95
C ASP A 152 -6.60 9.14 -4.82
N PRO A 153 -7.37 8.08 -5.10
CA PRO A 153 -8.08 7.34 -4.07
C PRO A 153 -7.06 6.49 -3.29
N GLY A 154 -6.51 7.07 -2.23
CA GLY A 154 -5.66 6.37 -1.26
C GLY A 154 -6.35 5.16 -0.63
#